data_AF-A0A4Z1KIH8-F1
#
_entry.id   AF-A0A4Z1KIH8-F1
#
_cell.length_a   1.000
_cell.length_b   1.000
_cell.length_c   1.000
_cell.angle_alpha   90.00
_cell.angle_beta   90.00
_cell.angle_gamma   90.00
#
_symmetry.space_group_name_H-M   'P 1'
#
loop_
_entity.id
_entity.type
_entity.pdbx_description
1 polymer ?
#
loop_
_entity_poly.entity_id
_entity_poly.type
_entity_poly.pdbx_seq_one_letter_code
_entity_poly.pdbx_strand_id
1 'polypeptide(L)'
;MFSKSEARGSVSWISFETAMVDLGFSVIPKFGSVYTFSPAAKDVGREKSITFHRPHKSEIEGWKLVMFASRLKRIYGWNEQSFKVI
;
A
#
# COMPACT_ATOMS: atom_id res chain seq x y z
N MET A 1 11.20 -1.14 25.24
CA MET A 1 11.98 -1.68 24.10
C MET A 1 11.24 -1.36 22.80
N PHE A 2 11.41 -0.13 22.30
CA PHE A 2 10.97 0.27 20.96
C PHE A 2 12.13 -0.03 20.01
N SER A 3 12.18 -1.20 19.39
CA SER A 3 13.34 -1.56 18.54
C SER A 3 13.00 -2.42 17.31
N LYS A 4 11.72 -2.46 16.91
CA LYS A 4 11.31 -3.01 15.60
C LYS A 4 10.40 -2.09 14.80
N SER A 5 9.73 -1.14 15.47
CA SER A 5 8.92 -0.10 14.85
C SER A 5 9.74 1.08 14.33
N GLU A 6 10.90 1.38 14.94
CA GLU A 6 11.78 2.49 14.57
C GLU A 6 12.81 2.14 13.48
N ALA A 7 13.13 0.85 13.31
CA ALA A 7 14.09 0.39 12.30
C ALA A 7 13.51 0.34 10.87
N ARG A 8 12.19 0.50 10.71
CA ARG A 8 11.54 0.57 9.41
C ARG A 8 11.25 2.04 9.15
N GLY A 9 12.01 2.66 8.25
CA GLY A 9 11.78 4.04 7.82
C GLY A 9 10.33 4.27 7.36
N SER A 10 9.92 5.53 7.20
CA SER A 10 8.61 5.81 6.61
C SER A 10 8.65 5.65 5.09
N VAL A 11 7.48 5.36 4.51
CA VAL A 11 7.27 5.46 3.07
C VAL A 11 6.30 6.60 2.84
N SER A 12 6.65 7.49 1.92
CA SER A 12 5.75 8.55 1.51
C SER A 12 4.48 7.98 0.88
N TRP A 13 3.34 8.54 1.24
CA TRP A 13 2.03 8.11 0.72
C TRP A 13 1.97 8.19 -0.81
N ILE A 14 2.55 9.24 -1.40
CA ILE A 14 2.58 9.43 -2.86
C ILE A 14 3.41 8.33 -3.55
N SER A 15 4.52 7.91 -2.92
CA SER A 15 5.34 6.80 -3.44
C SER A 15 4.58 5.48 -3.38
N PHE A 16 3.82 5.25 -2.30
CA PHE A 16 2.95 4.08 -2.20
C PHE A 16 1.84 4.10 -3.26
N GLU A 17 1.18 5.24 -3.47
CA GLU A 17 0.17 5.40 -4.52
C GLU A 17 0.75 5.14 -5.92
N THR A 18 1.91 5.72 -6.21
CA THR A 18 2.61 5.54 -7.49
C THR A 18 2.94 4.07 -7.72
N ALA A 19 3.50 3.38 -6.72
CA ALA A 19 3.80 1.96 -6.84
C ALA A 19 2.53 1.10 -7.10
N MET A 20 1.40 1.44 -6.48
CA MET A 20 0.13 0.74 -6.76
C MET A 20 -0.36 1.01 -8.20
N VAL A 21 -0.18 2.22 -8.71
CA VAL A 21 -0.49 2.57 -10.10
C VAL A 21 0.39 1.81 -11.09
N ASP A 22 1.70 1.71 -10.82
CA ASP A 22 2.64 0.95 -11.65
C ASP A 22 2.28 -0.55 -11.68
N LEU A 23 1.69 -1.05 -10.60
CA LEU A 23 1.14 -2.42 -10.51
C LEU A 23 -0.25 -2.56 -11.16
N GLY A 24 -0.76 -1.51 -11.81
CA GLY A 24 -2.01 -1.53 -12.57
C GLY A 24 -3.28 -1.28 -11.74
N PHE A 25 -3.15 -0.64 -10.58
CA PHE A 25 -4.31 -0.22 -9.77
C PHE A 25 -4.67 1.25 -9.99
N SER A 26 -5.95 1.55 -10.04
CA SER A 26 -6.48 2.90 -9.89
C SER A 26 -6.52 3.30 -8.42
N VAL A 27 -6.13 4.54 -8.12
CA VAL A 27 -6.25 5.15 -6.79
C VAL A 27 -7.54 5.97 -6.74
N ILE A 28 -8.47 5.59 -5.86
CA ILE A 28 -9.79 6.21 -5.75
C ILE A 28 -9.93 6.83 -4.37
N PRO A 29 -9.77 8.16 -4.23
CA PRO A 29 -10.12 8.89 -3.02
C PRO A 29 -11.61 8.70 -2.73
N LYS A 30 -11.92 8.40 -1.47
CA LYS A 30 -13.29 8.35 -0.94
C LYS A 30 -13.50 9.55 -0.03
N PHE A 31 -14.32 9.40 1.00
CA PHE A 31 -14.55 10.48 1.97
C PHE A 31 -13.39 10.60 2.96
N GLY A 32 -12.95 11.83 3.23
CA GLY A 32 -11.86 12.12 4.15
C GLY A 32 -10.53 11.49 3.71
N SER A 33 -9.77 10.94 4.66
CA SER A 33 -8.48 10.31 4.39
C SER A 33 -8.60 8.84 3.95
N VAL A 34 -9.69 8.43 3.31
CA VAL A 34 -9.92 7.04 2.88
C VAL A 34 -9.63 6.89 1.39
N TYR A 35 -8.78 5.92 1.03
CA TYR A 35 -8.34 5.67 -0.34
C TYR A 35 -8.54 4.19 -0.68
N THR A 36 -9.22 3.92 -1.79
CA THR A 36 -9.40 2.57 -2.33
C THR A 36 -8.51 2.38 -3.55
N PHE A 37 -7.70 1.33 -3.54
CA PHE A 37 -6.91 0.86 -4.67
C PHE A 37 -7.70 -0.25 -5.34
N SER A 38 -8.02 -0.10 -6.62
CA SER A 38 -8.81 -1.08 -7.38
C SER A 38 -8.08 -1.47 -8.66
N PRO A 39 -8.05 -2.76 -9.05
CA PRO A 39 -7.45 -3.14 -10.32
C PRO A 39 -8.06 -2.39 -11.49
N ALA A 40 -7.22 -1.84 -12.36
CA ALA A 40 -7.63 -1.09 -13.54
C ALA A 40 -7.57 -1.94 -14.82
N ALA A 41 -6.66 -2.92 -14.88
CA ALA A 41 -6.47 -3.79 -16.05
C ALA A 41 -7.15 -5.16 -15.87
N LYS A 42 -7.58 -5.76 -16.99
CA LYS A 42 -8.17 -7.11 -17.02
C LYS A 42 -7.17 -8.20 -16.63
N ASP A 43 -5.88 -7.93 -16.80
CA ASP A 43 -4.77 -8.88 -16.58
C ASP A 43 -4.22 -8.86 -15.15
N VAL A 44 -4.58 -7.84 -14.37
CA VAL A 44 -4.40 -7.75 -12.91
C VAL A 44 -5.53 -8.59 -12.28
N GLY A 45 -5.47 -9.90 -12.53
CA GLY A 45 -6.63 -10.77 -12.64
C GLY A 45 -7.44 -10.92 -11.35
N ARG A 46 -8.77 -10.69 -11.40
CA ARG A 46 -9.73 -10.91 -10.27
C ARG A 46 -9.30 -10.30 -8.92
N GLU A 47 -8.30 -9.44 -8.89
CA GLU A 47 -7.73 -8.95 -7.66
C GLU A 47 -8.76 -8.09 -6.93
N LYS A 48 -8.86 -8.27 -5.62
CA LYS A 48 -9.87 -7.55 -4.83
C LYS A 48 -9.38 -6.12 -4.61
N SER A 49 -10.26 -5.13 -4.69
CA SER A 49 -9.89 -3.77 -4.26
C SER A 49 -9.49 -3.77 -2.77
N ILE A 50 -8.56 -2.90 -2.39
CA ILE A 50 -8.11 -2.72 -1.01
C ILE A 50 -8.23 -1.27 -0.58
N THR A 51 -8.70 -1.04 0.65
CA THR A 51 -8.92 0.32 1.18
C THR A 51 -8.00 0.59 2.37
N PHE A 52 -7.32 1.74 2.33
CA PHE A 52 -6.45 2.22 3.40
C PHE A 52 -6.82 3.64 3.80
N HIS A 53 -6.49 3.98 5.04
CA HIS A 53 -6.49 5.37 5.46
C HIS A 53 -5.13 6.00 5.15
N ARG A 54 -5.13 7.12 4.43
CA ARG A 54 -3.96 7.98 4.26
C ARG A 54 -3.52 8.50 5.63
N PRO A 55 -2.26 8.28 6.03
CA PRO A 55 -1.71 8.88 7.26
C PRO A 55 -1.75 10.41 7.22
N HIS A 56 -2.00 11.04 8.36
CA HIS A 56 -2.16 12.50 8.44
C HIS A 56 -0.94 13.28 7.92
N LYS A 57 0.28 12.79 8.22
CA LYS A 57 1.54 13.39 7.72
C LYS A 57 1.88 12.99 6.28
N SER A 58 1.01 12.25 5.59
CA SER A 58 1.31 11.63 4.29
C SER A 58 2.51 10.69 4.31
N GLU A 59 2.84 10.17 5.48
CA GLU A 59 3.95 9.25 5.72
C GLU A 59 3.41 7.99 6.39
N ILE A 60 3.66 6.85 5.76
CA ILE A 60 3.31 5.55 6.32
C ILE A 60 4.42 5.18 7.30
N GLU A 61 4.15 5.42 8.58
CA GLU A 61 5.06 5.09 9.69
C GLU A 61 5.44 3.59 9.70
N GLY A 62 6.63 3.27 10.20
CA GLY A 62 7.19 1.91 10.20
C GLY A 62 6.25 0.81 10.71
N TRP A 63 5.46 1.09 11.74
CA TRP A 63 4.47 0.13 12.26
C TRP A 63 3.23 -0.02 11.36
N LYS A 64 2.78 1.06 10.69
CA LYS A 64 1.70 1.01 9.70
C LYS A 64 2.14 0.29 8.43
N LEU A 65 3.42 0.40 8.06
CA LEU A 65 3.97 -0.37 6.95
C LEU A 65 3.82 -1.87 7.16
N VAL A 66 4.03 -2.36 8.38
CA VAL A 66 3.80 -3.79 8.71
C VAL A 66 2.34 -4.17 8.48
N MET A 67 1.41 -3.32 8.89
CA MET A 67 -0.02 -3.54 8.68
C MET A 67 -0.38 -3.56 7.19
N PHE A 68 0.15 -2.62 6.42
CA PHE A 68 -0.07 -2.52 4.98
C PHE A 68 0.48 -3.76 4.27
N ALA A 69 1.74 -4.10 4.52
CA ALA A 69 2.40 -5.28 3.96
C ALA A 69 1.64 -6.57 4.30
N SER A 70 1.20 -6.73 5.54
CA SER A 70 0.41 -7.89 5.97
C SER A 70 -0.91 -8.01 5.22
N ARG A 71 -1.59 -6.87 4.99
CA ARG A 71 -2.87 -6.86 4.24
C ARG A 71 -2.65 -7.15 2.76
N LEU A 72 -1.63 -6.56 2.14
CA LEU A 72 -1.26 -6.82 0.75
C LEU A 72 -0.86 -8.28 0.54
N LYS A 73 -0.05 -8.85 1.44
CA LYS A 73 0.29 -10.28 1.44
C LYS A 73 -0.95 -11.16 1.55
N ARG A 74 -1.90 -10.81 2.41
CA ARG A 74 -3.12 -11.60 2.59
C ARG A 74 -4.04 -11.57 1.37
N ILE A 75 -4.17 -10.44 0.70
CA ILE A 75 -5.10 -10.29 -0.43
C ILE A 75 -4.46 -10.76 -1.75
N TYR A 76 -3.19 -10.44 -1.97
CA TYR A 76 -2.52 -10.64 -3.26
C TYR A 76 -1.34 -11.62 -3.20
N GLY A 77 -0.97 -12.13 -2.02
CA GLY A 77 0.24 -12.94 -1.85
C GLY A 77 1.54 -12.13 -1.92
N TRP A 78 1.45 -10.81 -2.08
CA TRP A 78 2.61 -9.94 -2.28
C TRP A 78 3.55 -9.90 -1.07
N ASN A 79 4.84 -9.79 -1.37
CA ASN A 79 5.89 -9.67 -0.37
C ASN A 79 6.87 -8.55 -0.77
N GLU A 80 7.97 -8.38 -0.04
CA GLU A 80 8.97 -7.34 -0.32
C GLU A 80 9.52 -7.39 -1.75
N GLN A 81 9.55 -8.56 -2.38
CA GLN A 81 10.00 -8.75 -3.77
C GLN A 81 8.96 -8.24 -4.78
N SER A 82 7.68 -8.18 -4.41
CA SER A 82 6.60 -7.69 -5.28
C SER A 82 6.68 -6.18 -5.53
N PHE A 83 7.45 -5.44 -4.71
CA PHE A 83 7.66 -4.00 -4.82
C PHE A 83 9.07 -3.63 -5.30
N LYS A 84 9.91 -4.62 -5.62
CA LYS A 84 11.18 -4.35 -6.29
C LYS A 84 10.87 -4.06 -7.74
N VAL A 85 10.93 -2.78 -8.10
CA VAL A 85 10.83 -2.30 -9.48
C VAL A 85 11.90 -3.00 -10.31
N ILE A 86 11.51 -3.53 -11.49
CA ILE A 86 12.40 -4.03 -12.55
C ILE A 86 13.10 -2.84 -13.19
#